data_AF-A0A7S3GMD1-F1
#
_entry.id   AF-A0A7S3GMD1-F1
#
_cell.length_a   1.000
_cell.length_b   1.000
_cell.length_c   1.000
_cell.angle_alpha   90.00
_cell.angle_beta   90.00
_cell.angle_gamma   90.00
#
_symmetry.space_group_name_H-M   'P 1'
#
loop_
_entity.id
_entity.type
_entity.pdbx_description
1 polymer ?
#
loop_
_entity_poly.entity_id
_entity_poly.type
_entity_poly.pdbx_seq_one_letter_code
_entity_poly.pdbx_strand_id
1 'polypeptide(L)'
;DLATVIGMLGAIGFIVMAMILGGSLGMFIDVQSILIVFGGTLFVVLSQFTLGQFFSAGKVAGKAFMFKIETPEELIEKIVEMADAARKGGFLALEEAEISNEFMQKGVDMLA
;
A
#
# COMPACT_ATOMS: atom_id res chain seq x y z
N ASP A 1 4.95 -8.32 -5.75
CA ASP A 1 5.15 -8.35 -7.20
C ASP A 1 6.64 -8.34 -7.51
N LEU A 2 7.14 -9.41 -8.14
CA LEU A 2 8.56 -9.56 -8.48
C LEU A 2 9.00 -8.54 -9.55
N ALA A 3 8.10 -8.15 -10.45
CA ALA A 3 8.39 -7.16 -11.50
C ALA A 3 8.64 -5.77 -10.89
N THR A 4 7.84 -5.37 -9.90
CA THR A 4 8.04 -4.11 -9.16
C THR A 4 9.40 -4.09 -8.45
N VAL A 5 9.80 -5.19 -7.81
CA VAL A 5 11.09 -5.28 -7.10
C VAL A 5 12.26 -5.23 -8.09
N ILE A 6 12.21 -6.00 -9.17
CA ILE A 6 13.26 -6.03 -10.19
C ILE A 6 13.36 -4.67 -10.90
N GLY A 7 12.23 -4.06 -11.26
CA GLY A 7 12.20 -2.75 -11.90
C GLY A 7 12.81 -1.65 -11.02
N MET A 8 12.52 -1.67 -9.72
CA MET A 8 13.08 -0.72 -8.76
C MET A 8 14.58 -0.89 -8.59
N LEU A 9 15.06 -2.13 -8.41
CA LEU A 9 16.49 -2.42 -8.31
C LEU A 9 17.24 -2.09 -9.60
N GLY A 10 16.64 -2.38 -10.76
CA GLY A 10 17.20 -2.03 -12.06
C GLY A 10 17.34 -0.52 -12.23
N ALA A 11 16.30 0.25 -11.92
CA ALA A 11 16.33 1.71 -11.99
C ALA A 11 17.42 2.31 -11.10
N ILE A 12 17.50 1.87 -9.84
CA ILE A 12 18.56 2.30 -8.90
C ILE A 12 19.94 1.92 -9.45
N GLY A 13 20.10 0.70 -9.96
CA GLY A 13 21.36 0.22 -10.53
C GLY A 13 21.84 1.08 -11.71
N PHE A 14 20.95 1.41 -12.65
CA PHE A 14 21.28 2.28 -13.79
C PHE A 14 21.63 3.71 -13.36
N ILE A 15 20.92 4.27 -12.37
CA ILE A 15 21.23 5.59 -11.82
C ILE A 15 22.63 5.58 -11.21
N VAL A 16 22.95 4.60 -10.35
CA VAL A 16 24.27 4.48 -9.71
C VAL A 16 25.36 4.28 -10.76
N MET A 17 25.12 3.44 -11.78
CA MET A 17 26.07 3.23 -12.87
C MET A 17 26.34 4.52 -13.64
N ALA A 18 25.29 5.30 -13.95
CA ALA A 18 25.44 6.59 -14.61
C ALA A 18 26.24 7.60 -13.76
N MET A 19 26.03 7.60 -12.44
CA MET A 19 26.78 8.48 -11.52
C MET A 19 28.27 8.12 -11.48
N ILE A 20 28.62 6.84 -11.48
CA ILE A 20 30.02 6.36 -11.51
C ILE A 20 30.68 6.69 -12.86
N LEU A 21 29.97 6.53 -13.97
CA LEU A 21 30.49 6.88 -15.29
C LEU A 21 30.64 8.40 -15.48
N GLY A 22 29.77 9.18 -14.83
CA GLY A 22 29.81 10.65 -14.84
C GLY A 22 30.83 11.28 -13.89
N GLY A 23 31.50 10.49 -13.05
CA GLY A 23 32.53 10.95 -12.12
C GLY A 23 32.47 10.26 -10.77
N SER A 24 32.75 10.97 -9.68
CA SER A 24 32.70 10.41 -8.32
C SER A 24 31.29 10.51 -7.72
N LEU A 25 30.87 9.46 -7.01
CA LEU A 25 29.60 9.43 -6.28
C LEU A 25 29.46 10.59 -5.28
N GLY A 26 30.59 11.06 -4.73
CA GLY A 26 30.62 12.17 -3.78
C GLY A 26 30.13 13.50 -4.37
N MET A 27 30.22 13.71 -5.69
CA MET A 27 29.69 14.92 -6.33
C MET A 27 28.17 15.03 -6.25
N PHE A 28 27.48 13.92 -6.02
CA PHE A 28 26.02 13.89 -5.95
C PHE A 28 25.49 13.94 -4.51
N ILE A 29 26.37 13.91 -3.50
CA ILE A 29 26.00 14.08 -2.09
C ILE A 29 26.27 15.54 -1.71
N ASP A 30 25.27 16.38 -1.95
CA ASP A 30 25.31 17.80 -1.64
C ASP A 30 24.38 18.13 -0.46
N VAL A 31 24.97 18.68 0.61
CA VAL A 31 24.24 18.95 1.87
C VAL A 31 23.17 20.02 1.64
N GLN A 32 23.44 21.06 0.85
CA GLN A 32 22.46 22.10 0.54
C GLN A 32 21.25 21.51 -0.19
N SER A 33 21.48 20.67 -1.19
CA SER A 33 20.43 20.00 -1.99
C SER A 33 19.58 19.10 -1.11
N ILE A 34 20.19 18.34 -0.19
CA ILE A 34 19.46 17.49 0.78
C ILE A 34 18.55 18.36 1.66
N LEU A 35 19.06 19.47 2.20
CA LEU A 35 18.27 20.36 3.05
C LEU A 35 17.09 21.01 2.29
N ILE A 36 17.31 21.44 1.05
CA ILE A 36 16.26 22.06 0.22
C ILE A 36 15.20 21.02 -0.16
N VAL A 37 15.63 19.83 -0.61
CA VAL A 37 14.70 18.78 -1.05
C VAL A 37 13.96 18.21 0.14
N PHE A 38 14.63 17.67 1.15
CA PHE A 38 13.95 17.03 2.28
C PHE A 38 13.30 18.05 3.22
N GLY A 39 14.03 19.09 3.62
CA GLY A 39 13.49 20.12 4.50
C GLY A 39 12.41 20.93 3.81
N GLY A 40 12.68 21.44 2.61
CA GLY A 40 11.72 22.23 1.86
C GLY A 40 10.43 21.47 1.54
N THR A 41 10.52 20.24 1.04
CA THR A 41 9.31 19.44 0.77
C THR A 41 8.53 19.13 2.04
N LEU A 42 9.21 18.79 3.14
CA LEU A 42 8.55 18.52 4.42
C LEU A 42 7.73 19.73 4.90
N PHE A 43 8.33 20.94 4.91
CA PHE A 43 7.63 22.15 5.36
C PHE A 43 6.53 22.61 4.40
N VAL A 44 6.71 22.41 3.09
CA VAL A 44 5.66 22.67 2.09
C VAL A 44 4.47 21.72 2.26
N VAL A 45 4.72 20.44 2.56
CA VAL A 45 3.64 19.49 2.84
C VAL A 45 2.93 19.86 4.15
N LEU A 46 3.69 20.23 5.19
CA LEU A 46 3.11 20.68 6.46
C LEU A 46 2.33 22.01 6.36
N SER A 47 2.62 22.85 5.36
CA SER A 47 1.83 24.07 5.14
C SER A 47 0.50 23.79 4.43
N GLN A 48 0.41 22.68 3.68
CA GLN A 48 -0.81 22.28 2.98
C GLN A 48 -1.71 21.34 3.79
N PHE A 49 -1.14 20.55 4.71
CA PHE A 49 -1.88 19.53 5.45
C PHE A 49 -1.74 19.71 6.96
N THR A 50 -2.77 19.32 7.70
CA THR A 50 -2.68 19.27 9.17
C THR A 50 -1.66 18.22 9.62
N LEU A 51 -1.07 18.41 10.81
CA LEU A 51 -0.13 17.43 11.39
C LEU A 51 -0.74 16.03 11.49
N GLY A 52 -2.03 15.92 11.83
CA GLY A 52 -2.73 14.64 11.87
C GLY A 52 -2.79 13.94 10.51
N GLN A 53 -3.05 14.68 9.43
CA GLN A 53 -3.04 14.15 8.07
C GLN A 53 -1.65 13.69 7.64
N PHE A 54 -0.60 14.47 7.94
CA PHE A 54 0.78 14.10 7.62
C PHE A 54 1.20 12.76 8.25
N PHE A 55 0.96 12.58 9.56
CA PHE A 55 1.27 11.31 10.23
C PHE A 55 0.39 10.15 9.74
N SER A 56 -0.88 10.41 9.43
CA SER A 56 -1.76 9.38 8.85
C SER A 56 -1.29 8.93 7.46
N ALA A 57 -0.78 9.85 6.63
CA ALA A 57 -0.23 9.53 5.31
C ALA A 57 0.98 8.60 5.39
N GLY A 58 1.87 8.82 6.38
CA GLY A 58 2.99 7.90 6.65
C GLY A 58 2.51 6.48 6.99
N LYS A 59 1.46 6.35 7.81
CA LYS A 59 0.85 5.05 8.14
C LYS A 59 0.23 4.37 6.90
N VAL A 60 -0.42 5.14 6.03
CA VAL A 60 -1.00 4.63 4.78
C VAL A 60 0.09 4.20 3.79
N ALA A 61 1.17 4.97 3.65
CA ALA A 61 2.32 4.60 2.82
C ALA A 61 2.94 3.29 3.30
N GLY A 62 3.13 3.12 4.61
CA GLY A 62 3.62 1.85 5.19
C GLY A 62 2.68 0.67 4.91
N LYS A 63 1.35 0.88 5.00
CA LYS A 63 0.38 -0.15 4.58
C LYS A 63 0.53 -0.48 3.10
N ALA A 64 0.71 0.49 2.21
CA ALA A 64 0.85 0.25 0.77
C ALA A 64 2.02 -0.67 0.40
N PHE A 65 3.13 -0.61 1.15
CA PHE A 65 4.27 -1.52 0.94
C PHE A 65 4.07 -2.92 1.53
N MET A 66 3.18 -3.08 2.53
CA MET A 66 2.92 -4.35 3.20
C MET A 66 1.63 -5.05 2.74
N PHE A 67 0.74 -4.35 2.05
CA PHE A 67 -0.59 -4.86 1.72
C PHE A 67 -0.48 -5.99 0.69
N LYS A 68 -0.82 -7.21 1.11
CA LYS A 68 -1.14 -8.30 0.21
C LYS A 68 -2.57 -8.12 -0.25
N ILE A 69 -2.76 -7.87 -1.54
CA ILE A 69 -4.07 -7.92 -2.19
C ILE A 69 -4.47 -9.40 -2.24
N GLU A 70 -5.61 -9.75 -1.63
CA GLU A 70 -6.25 -11.05 -1.85
C GLU A 70 -6.56 -11.20 -3.34
N THR A 71 -6.34 -12.38 -3.89
CA THR A 71 -6.51 -12.54 -5.35
C THR A 71 -8.00 -12.42 -5.71
N PRO A 72 -8.34 -11.79 -6.84
CA PRO A 72 -9.73 -11.69 -7.28
C PRO A 72 -10.42 -13.07 -7.35
N GLU A 73 -9.69 -14.10 -7.73
CA GLU A 73 -10.16 -15.48 -7.82
C GLU A 73 -10.61 -16.02 -6.45
N GLU A 74 -9.78 -15.85 -5.41
CA GLU A 74 -10.13 -16.24 -4.03
C GLU A 74 -11.36 -15.48 -3.52
N LEU A 75 -11.45 -14.18 -3.83
CA LEU A 75 -12.61 -13.37 -3.45
C LEU A 75 -13.90 -13.83 -4.14
N ILE A 76 -13.84 -14.20 -5.42
CA ILE A 76 -14.99 -14.72 -6.16
C ILE A 76 -15.47 -16.04 -5.56
N GLU A 77 -14.56 -16.98 -5.32
CA GLU A 77 -14.88 -18.27 -4.72
C GLU A 77 -15.55 -18.08 -3.36
N LYS A 78 -15.01 -17.18 -2.52
CA LYS A 78 -15.57 -16.89 -1.21
C LYS A 78 -16.98 -16.27 -1.28
N ILE A 79 -17.21 -15.35 -2.21
CA ILE A 79 -18.54 -14.73 -2.40
C ILE A 79 -19.57 -15.79 -2.84
N VAL A 80 -19.20 -16.69 -3.74
CA VAL A 80 -20.10 -17.75 -4.21
C VAL A 80 -20.42 -18.72 -3.07
N GLU A 81 -19.42 -19.12 -2.27
CA GLU A 81 -19.61 -19.96 -1.08
C GLU A 81 -20.61 -19.32 -0.09
N MET A 82 -20.43 -18.02 0.21
CA MET A 82 -21.33 -17.28 1.08
C MET A 82 -22.75 -17.17 0.51
N ALA A 83 -22.90 -16.93 -0.79
CA ALA A 83 -24.21 -16.87 -1.45
C ALA A 83 -24.96 -18.21 -1.37
N ASP A 84 -24.25 -19.33 -1.54
CA ASP A 84 -24.83 -20.66 -1.40
C ASP A 84 -25.21 -20.99 0.05
N ALA A 85 -24.39 -20.59 1.01
CA ALA A 85 -24.69 -20.72 2.45
C ALA A 85 -25.96 -19.93 2.81
N ALA A 86 -26.05 -18.67 2.37
CA ALA A 86 -27.23 -17.82 2.57
C ALA A 86 -28.49 -18.41 1.93
N ARG A 87 -28.37 -19.00 0.73
CA ARG A 87 -29.50 -19.63 0.03
C ARG A 87 -30.03 -20.88 0.74
N LYS A 88 -29.16 -21.66 1.38
CA LYS A 88 -29.52 -22.92 2.06
C LYS A 88 -29.95 -22.71 3.51
N GLY A 89 -29.21 -21.90 4.26
CA GLY A 89 -29.37 -21.71 5.70
C GLY A 89 -29.94 -20.36 6.12
N GLY A 90 -30.18 -19.46 5.16
CA GLY A 90 -30.63 -18.10 5.46
C GLY A 90 -29.54 -17.24 6.10
N PHE A 91 -29.94 -16.17 6.77
CA PHE A 91 -29.03 -15.17 7.33
C PHE A 91 -28.12 -15.73 8.44
N LEU A 92 -28.62 -16.61 9.32
CA LEU A 92 -27.81 -17.22 10.39
C LEU A 92 -26.57 -17.94 9.87
N ALA A 93 -26.65 -18.55 8.69
CA ALA A 93 -25.52 -19.25 8.08
C ALA A 93 -24.39 -18.30 7.65
N LEU A 94 -24.68 -17.01 7.47
CA LEU A 94 -23.67 -15.99 7.17
C LEU A 94 -22.99 -15.47 8.44
N GLU A 95 -23.68 -15.42 9.58
CA GLU A 95 -23.07 -15.04 10.88
C GLU A 95 -22.12 -16.11 11.41
N GLU A 96 -22.40 -17.39 11.13
CA GLU A 96 -21.53 -18.50 11.53
C GLU A 96 -20.31 -18.68 10.59
N ALA A 97 -20.30 -18.02 9.43
CA ALA A 97 -19.23 -18.13 8.46
C ALA A 97 -18.02 -17.28 8.89
N GLU A 98 -16.83 -17.88 8.93
CA GLU A 98 -15.59 -17.16 9.21
C GLU A 98 -15.17 -16.36 7.95
N ILE A 99 -15.28 -15.03 8.05
CA ILE A 99 -14.95 -14.09 6.96
C ILE A 99 -13.68 -13.34 7.34
N SER A 100 -12.57 -13.67 6.68
CA SER A 100 -11.26 -13.04 6.90
C SER A 100 -11.16 -11.62 6.35
N ASN A 101 -11.94 -11.31 5.31
CA ASN A 101 -11.93 -10.01 4.67
C ASN A 101 -12.81 -9.02 5.44
N GLU A 102 -12.19 -8.02 6.08
CA GLU A 102 -12.89 -7.02 6.90
C GLU A 102 -14.00 -6.26 6.14
N PHE A 103 -13.83 -6.04 4.83
CA PHE A 103 -14.84 -5.36 4.02
C PHE A 103 -16.07 -6.25 3.78
N MET A 104 -15.87 -7.54 3.50
CA MET A 104 -16.95 -8.52 3.36
C MET A 104 -17.69 -8.72 4.68
N GLN A 105 -16.97 -8.83 5.80
CA GLN A 105 -17.58 -8.98 7.12
C GLN A 105 -18.48 -7.79 7.44
N LYS A 106 -18.01 -6.57 7.19
CA LYS A 106 -18.83 -5.36 7.34
C LYS A 106 -20.09 -5.38 6.46
N GLY A 107 -19.99 -5.94 5.26
CA GLY A 107 -21.15 -6.12 4.37
C GLY A 107 -22.20 -7.06 4.96
N VAL A 108 -21.77 -8.15 5.60
CA VAL A 108 -22.67 -9.07 6.33
C VAL A 108 -23.27 -8.42 7.57
N ASP A 109 -22.48 -7.68 8.35
CA ASP A 109 -22.95 -6.94 9.52
C ASP A 109 -24.03 -5.90 9.18
N MET A 110 -24.02 -5.36 7.96
CA MET A 110 -25.04 -4.42 7.47
C MET A 110 -26.35 -5.10 7.02
N LEU A 111 -26.32 -6.41 6.81
CA LEU A 111 -27.50 -7.22 6.50
C LEU A 111 -28.21 -7.72 7.77
N ALA A 112 -27.52 -7.69 8.92
CA ALA A 112 -28.04 -7.93 10.26
C ALA A 112 -28.94 -6.77 10.73
#